data_AF-A0A529R6T8-F1
#
_entry.id   AF-A0A529R6T8-F1
#
_cell.length_a   1.000
_cell.length_b   1.000
_cell.length_c   1.000
_cell.angle_alpha   90.00
_cell.angle_beta   90.00
_cell.angle_gamma   90.00
#
_symmetry.space_group_name_H-M   'P 1'
#
loop_
_entity.id
_entity.type
_entity.pdbx_description
1 polymer ?
#
loop_
_entity_poly.entity_id
_entity_poly.type
_entity_poly.pdbx_seq_one_letter_code
_entity_poly.pdbx_strand_id
1 'polypeptide(L)'
;VVAGSRPLVLGNGPLPNWAESGESRYRDTQVLRVFVAIDGRLAAVFTFGDAIREDAPGTVEALRSAGVTRIVMLTGDDGAAAEKVSASLDLDAVFADATPADKVGTVEAAKAAAPTMMVGDGINDAPALAAATVGIAMGARGGTASSEAADVVVLTDRLQPVADALRIARRTRAIALQSIVVGLGLSGAAMIAAAMGHITPVPGALLQEGIDVAVIVNALRALGDGRLEHDRNGRRS
;
A
#
# COMPACT_ATOMS: atom_id res chain seq x y z
N VAL A 1 32.12 -16.21 -25.76
CA VAL A 1 31.34 -15.45 -24.74
C VAL A 1 31.66 -16.03 -23.38
N VAL A 2 31.96 -15.19 -22.39
CA VAL A 2 32.23 -15.59 -20.99
C VAL A 2 31.30 -14.79 -20.09
N ALA A 3 30.66 -15.45 -19.13
CA ALA A 3 29.77 -14.79 -18.18
C ALA A 3 30.06 -15.26 -16.74
N GLY A 4 30.02 -14.35 -15.78
CA GLY A 4 30.18 -14.68 -14.37
C GLY A 4 30.67 -13.52 -13.52
N SER A 5 31.38 -13.85 -12.44
CA SER A 5 31.91 -12.84 -11.52
C SER A 5 32.97 -11.96 -12.19
N ARG A 6 33.18 -10.74 -11.66
CA ARG A 6 34.18 -9.82 -12.19
C ARG A 6 35.58 -10.46 -12.35
N PRO A 7 36.12 -11.18 -11.35
CA PRO A 7 37.44 -11.81 -11.50
C PRO A 7 37.47 -12.87 -12.60
N LEU A 8 36.37 -13.58 -12.84
CA LEU A 8 36.27 -14.60 -13.89
C LEU A 8 36.28 -13.98 -15.29
N VAL A 9 35.63 -12.83 -15.45
CA VAL A 9 35.40 -12.21 -16.77
C VAL A 9 36.47 -11.19 -17.12
N LEU A 10 36.99 -10.46 -16.13
CA LEU A 10 37.92 -9.34 -16.31
C LEU A 10 39.27 -9.55 -15.59
N GLY A 11 39.40 -10.54 -14.72
CA GLY A 11 40.56 -10.65 -13.84
C GLY A 11 40.76 -9.38 -12.99
N ASN A 12 41.96 -8.81 -13.06
CA ASN A 12 42.32 -7.53 -12.43
C ASN A 12 42.20 -6.32 -13.38
N GLY A 13 41.56 -6.49 -14.54
CA GLY A 13 41.38 -5.42 -15.51
C GLY A 13 40.49 -4.28 -14.98
N PRO A 14 40.74 -3.02 -15.38
CA PRO A 14 39.86 -1.90 -15.06
C PRO A 14 38.48 -2.08 -15.71
N LEU A 15 37.45 -1.52 -15.08
CA LEU A 15 36.12 -1.46 -15.69
C LEU A 15 36.12 -0.41 -16.82
N PRO A 16 35.43 -0.65 -17.93
CA PRO A 16 35.17 0.40 -18.90
C PRO A 16 34.37 1.54 -18.28
N ASN A 17 34.63 2.78 -18.66
CA ASN A 17 33.97 3.99 -18.13
C ASN A 17 32.44 3.92 -18.15
N TRP A 18 31.85 3.27 -19.18
CA TRP A 18 30.41 3.11 -19.28
C TRP A 18 29.82 2.18 -18.19
N ALA A 19 30.61 1.23 -17.70
CA ALA A 19 30.21 0.27 -16.66
C ALA A 19 30.46 0.81 -15.24
N GLU A 20 31.37 1.77 -15.07
CA GLU A 20 31.69 2.36 -13.75
C GLU A 20 30.50 3.06 -13.12
N SER A 21 29.66 3.73 -13.91
CA SER A 21 28.48 4.44 -13.42
C SER A 21 27.44 3.48 -12.82
N GLY A 22 27.23 2.33 -13.48
CA GLY A 22 26.35 1.27 -12.96
C GLY A 22 26.91 0.62 -11.72
N GLU A 23 28.22 0.36 -11.68
CA GLU A 23 28.91 -0.17 -10.50
C GLU A 23 28.84 0.76 -9.30
N SER A 24 29.03 2.07 -9.53
CA SER A 24 28.95 3.07 -8.47
C SER A 24 27.54 3.18 -7.87
N ARG A 25 26.50 3.01 -8.69
CA ARG A 25 25.09 3.14 -8.26
C ARG A 25 24.67 2.07 -7.25
N TYR A 26 25.26 0.88 -7.31
CA TYR A 26 24.91 -0.25 -6.46
C TYR A 26 26.09 -0.73 -5.59
N ARG A 27 27.14 0.08 -5.45
CA ARG A 27 28.39 -0.31 -4.77
C ARG A 27 28.15 -0.80 -3.35
N ASP A 28 27.18 -0.20 -2.67
CA ASP A 28 26.82 -0.50 -1.29
C ASP A 28 25.51 -1.30 -1.18
N THR A 29 25.00 -1.87 -2.28
CA THR A 29 23.75 -2.63 -2.28
C THR A 29 24.07 -4.12 -2.47
N GLN A 30 23.39 -5.00 -1.72
CA GLN A 30 23.45 -6.44 -1.98
C GLN A 30 22.76 -6.73 -3.33
N VAL A 31 23.57 -6.85 -4.38
CA VAL A 31 23.10 -7.17 -5.72
C VAL A 31 24.00 -8.23 -6.35
N LEU A 32 23.38 -9.22 -6.98
CA LEU A 32 24.06 -10.20 -7.81
C LEU A 32 24.51 -9.53 -9.10
N ARG A 33 25.80 -9.64 -9.42
CA ARG A 33 26.39 -9.05 -10.61
C ARG A 33 26.88 -10.15 -11.54
N VAL A 34 26.45 -10.10 -12.79
CA VAL A 34 26.93 -10.98 -13.85
C VAL A 34 27.57 -10.13 -14.94
N PHE A 35 28.88 -10.24 -15.06
CA PHE A 35 29.66 -9.59 -16.12
C PHE A 35 29.61 -10.51 -17.35
N VAL A 36 29.47 -9.94 -18.53
CA VAL A 36 29.44 -10.69 -19.80
C VAL A 36 30.47 -10.10 -20.75
N ALA A 37 31.40 -10.93 -21.21
CA ALA A 37 32.38 -10.57 -22.22
C ALA A 37 32.16 -11.33 -23.53
N ILE A 38 32.28 -10.60 -24.65
CA ILE A 38 32.27 -11.12 -26.01
C ILE A 38 33.66 -10.82 -26.59
N ASP A 39 34.32 -11.84 -27.14
CA ASP A 39 35.66 -11.74 -27.72
C ASP A 39 36.71 -11.06 -26.80
N GLY A 40 36.65 -11.36 -25.50
CA GLY A 40 37.57 -10.83 -24.49
C GLY A 40 37.30 -9.37 -24.07
N ARG A 41 36.23 -8.75 -24.58
CA ARG A 41 35.81 -7.39 -24.19
C ARG A 41 34.52 -7.44 -23.39
N LEU A 42 34.45 -6.70 -22.29
CA LEU A 42 33.21 -6.55 -21.53
C LEU A 42 32.14 -5.93 -22.43
N ALA A 43 31.05 -6.67 -22.61
CA ALA A 43 29.92 -6.29 -23.45
C ALA A 43 28.70 -5.86 -22.61
N ALA A 44 28.51 -6.43 -21.42
CA ALA A 44 27.40 -6.08 -20.54
C ALA A 44 27.71 -6.38 -19.07
N VAL A 45 27.01 -5.68 -18.16
CA VAL A 45 26.93 -6.00 -16.74
C VAL A 45 25.45 -6.11 -16.39
N PHE A 46 25.02 -7.29 -15.96
CA PHE A 46 23.68 -7.48 -15.42
C PHE A 46 23.74 -7.37 -13.90
N THR A 47 22.95 -6.47 -13.35
CA THR A 47 22.82 -6.28 -11.91
C THR A 47 21.42 -6.72 -11.51
N PHE A 48 21.34 -7.72 -10.65
CA PHE A 48 20.10 -8.26 -10.10
C PHE A 48 20.07 -7.91 -8.62
N GLY A 49 19.11 -7.09 -8.23
CA GLY A 49 18.93 -6.64 -6.86
C GLY A 49 17.49 -6.24 -6.65
N ASP A 50 17.06 -6.23 -5.39
CA ASP A 50 15.75 -5.70 -5.06
C ASP A 50 15.79 -4.18 -5.19
N ALA A 51 15.09 -3.68 -6.21
CA ALA A 51 14.97 -2.25 -6.45
C ALA A 51 13.72 -1.75 -5.74
N ILE A 52 13.87 -0.64 -5.00
CA ILE A 52 12.73 0.07 -4.45
C ILE A 52 11.81 0.45 -5.62
N ARG A 53 10.53 0.10 -5.50
CA ARG A 53 9.52 0.42 -6.51
C ARG A 53 9.46 1.94 -6.70
N GLU A 54 9.35 2.38 -7.95
CA GLU A 54 9.36 3.81 -8.30
C GLU A 54 8.24 4.60 -7.61
N ASP A 55 7.09 3.94 -7.36
CA ASP A 55 5.94 4.54 -6.69
C ASP A 55 5.99 4.45 -5.15
N ALA A 56 7.00 3.80 -4.57
CA ALA A 56 7.09 3.62 -3.12
C ALA A 56 7.20 4.95 -2.34
N PRO A 57 8.07 5.92 -2.71
CA PRO A 57 8.16 7.18 -1.99
C PRO A 57 6.85 7.96 -2.02
N GLY A 58 6.22 8.06 -3.20
CA GLY A 58 4.93 8.73 -3.36
C GLY A 58 3.80 8.04 -2.60
N THR A 59 3.82 6.71 -2.53
CA THR A 59 2.84 5.93 -1.76
C THR A 59 3.00 6.18 -0.26
N VAL A 60 4.22 6.19 0.26
CA VAL A 60 4.50 6.47 1.68
C VAL A 60 4.00 7.88 2.06
N GLU A 61 4.29 8.88 1.24
CA GLU A 61 3.80 10.25 1.43
C GLU A 61 2.26 10.31 1.39
N ALA A 62 1.64 9.61 0.43
CA ALA A 62 0.18 9.55 0.31
C ALA A 62 -0.46 8.85 1.53
N LEU A 63 0.16 7.79 2.07
CA LEU A 63 -0.30 7.13 3.28
C LEU A 63 -0.20 8.05 4.50
N ARG A 64 0.91 8.77 4.66
CA ARG A 64 1.06 9.77 5.73
C ARG A 64 0.02 10.88 5.60
N SER A 65 -0.19 11.41 4.40
CA SER A 65 -1.20 12.42 4.09
C SER A 65 -2.63 11.92 4.34
N ALA A 66 -2.88 10.62 4.14
CA ALA A 66 -4.14 9.98 4.48
C ALA A 66 -4.31 9.78 5.99
N GLY A 67 -3.30 10.06 6.82
CA GLY A 67 -3.36 9.99 8.28
C GLY A 67 -2.81 8.69 8.86
N VAL A 68 -1.89 8.02 8.17
CA VAL A 68 -1.06 6.95 8.75
C VAL A 68 0.10 7.61 9.50
N THR A 69 0.17 7.38 10.81
CA THR A 69 1.17 8.02 11.69
C THR A 69 2.45 7.22 11.84
N ARG A 70 2.37 5.89 11.63
CA ARG A 70 3.49 4.97 11.79
C ARG A 70 3.53 3.97 10.63
N ILE A 71 4.65 3.92 9.94
CA ILE A 71 4.95 3.01 8.83
C ILE A 71 6.20 2.23 9.20
N VAL A 72 6.09 0.91 9.18
CA VAL A 72 7.13 -0.02 9.63
C VAL A 72 7.44 -0.99 8.49
N MET A 73 8.72 -1.20 8.22
CA MET A 73 9.17 -2.24 7.29
C MET A 73 9.45 -3.54 8.02
N LEU A 74 8.96 -4.66 7.47
CA LEU A 74 9.15 -6.01 7.97
C LEU A 74 9.78 -6.86 6.86
N THR A 75 11.06 -7.19 6.97
CA THR A 75 11.79 -7.96 5.96
C THR A 75 12.59 -9.11 6.57
N GLY A 76 12.77 -10.17 5.79
CA GLY A 76 13.71 -11.26 6.10
C GLY A 76 15.12 -11.00 5.58
N ASP A 77 15.34 -9.88 4.89
CA ASP A 77 16.66 -9.47 4.38
C ASP A 77 17.56 -8.96 5.50
N ASP A 78 18.83 -8.78 5.17
CA ASP A 78 19.83 -8.28 6.12
C ASP A 78 19.54 -6.84 6.57
N GLY A 79 19.84 -6.56 7.83
CA GLY A 79 19.66 -5.24 8.43
C GLY A 79 20.28 -4.08 7.65
N ALA A 80 21.47 -4.25 7.05
CA ALA A 80 22.14 -3.16 6.37
C ALA A 80 21.45 -2.76 5.05
N ALA A 81 20.88 -3.73 4.33
CA ALA A 81 20.02 -3.45 3.18
C ALA A 81 18.69 -2.82 3.61
N ALA A 82 18.05 -3.39 4.63
CA ALA A 82 16.75 -2.93 5.13
C ALA A 82 16.80 -1.49 5.67
N GLU A 83 17.85 -1.13 6.42
CA GLU A 83 18.04 0.23 6.93
C GLU A 83 18.22 1.26 5.82
N LYS A 84 18.92 0.91 4.73
CA LYS A 84 19.07 1.80 3.57
C LYS A 84 17.73 2.10 2.91
N VAL A 85 16.90 1.07 2.74
CA VAL A 85 15.56 1.23 2.18
C VAL A 85 14.70 2.08 3.12
N SER A 86 14.70 1.76 4.42
CA SER A 86 13.99 2.51 5.45
C SER A 86 14.36 3.99 5.45
N ALA A 87 15.65 4.32 5.40
CA ALA A 87 16.15 5.69 5.36
C ALA A 87 15.76 6.42 4.07
N SER A 88 15.77 5.73 2.93
CA SER A 88 15.39 6.33 1.64
C SER A 88 13.89 6.64 1.51
N LEU A 89 13.05 5.94 2.29
CA LEU A 89 11.60 6.08 2.30
C LEU A 89 11.07 6.83 3.54
N ASP A 90 11.95 7.27 4.44
CA ASP A 90 11.59 7.94 5.70
C ASP A 90 10.58 7.14 6.54
N LEU A 91 10.87 5.86 6.76
CA LEU A 91 10.05 4.96 7.57
C LEU A 91 10.36 5.10 9.07
N ASP A 92 9.38 4.81 9.92
CA ASP A 92 9.49 5.03 11.36
C ASP A 92 10.24 3.90 12.08
N ALA A 93 10.25 2.70 11.51
CA ALA A 93 11.00 1.56 12.01
C ALA A 93 11.22 0.51 10.93
N VAL A 94 12.27 -0.30 11.12
CA VAL A 94 12.56 -1.48 10.31
C VAL A 94 12.85 -2.68 11.23
N PHE A 95 12.27 -3.81 10.89
CA PHE A 95 12.54 -5.11 11.48
C PHE A 95 13.10 -6.00 10.36
N ALA A 96 14.42 -6.17 10.36
CA ALA A 96 15.16 -7.00 9.43
C ALA A 96 15.43 -8.38 10.01
N ASP A 97 15.94 -9.30 9.19
CA ASP A 97 16.23 -10.69 9.56
C ASP A 97 15.01 -11.41 10.21
N ALA A 98 13.80 -10.95 9.90
CA ALA A 98 12.58 -11.38 10.57
C ALA A 98 12.08 -12.73 10.04
N THR A 99 11.85 -13.68 10.94
CA THR A 99 11.18 -14.94 10.59
C THR A 99 9.67 -14.71 10.37
N PRO A 100 8.95 -15.63 9.71
CA PRO A 100 7.48 -15.52 9.59
C PRO A 100 6.77 -15.36 10.94
N ALA A 101 7.27 -15.99 12.00
CA ALA A 101 6.73 -15.85 13.35
C ALA A 101 6.97 -14.45 13.92
N ASP A 102 8.14 -13.86 13.69
CA ASP A 102 8.46 -12.50 14.13
C ASP A 102 7.59 -11.47 13.41
N LYS A 103 7.29 -11.69 12.12
CA LYS A 103 6.37 -10.85 11.36
C LYS A 103 4.97 -10.84 11.99
N VAL A 104 4.42 -12.02 12.30
CA VAL A 104 3.12 -12.15 12.97
C VAL A 104 3.13 -11.47 14.33
N GLY A 105 4.14 -11.74 15.16
CA GLY A 105 4.26 -11.14 16.49
C GLY A 105 4.35 -9.61 16.45
N THR A 106 5.05 -9.06 15.46
CA THR A 106 5.15 -7.61 15.27
C THR A 106 3.82 -7.00 14.87
N VAL A 107 3.09 -7.65 13.95
CA VAL A 107 1.76 -7.19 13.53
C VAL A 107 0.75 -7.25 14.67
N GLU A 108 0.74 -8.33 15.46
CA GLU A 108 -0.13 -8.46 16.64
C GLU A 108 0.16 -7.40 17.70
N ALA A 109 1.44 -7.14 17.98
CA ALA A 109 1.85 -6.08 18.90
C ALA A 109 1.43 -4.69 18.40
N ALA A 110 1.55 -4.41 17.10
CA ALA A 110 1.09 -3.16 16.51
C ALA A 110 -0.45 -3.03 16.56
N LYS A 111 -1.17 -4.11 16.23
CA LYS A 111 -2.64 -4.19 16.28
C LYS A 111 -3.20 -3.95 17.67
N ALA A 112 -2.51 -4.41 18.72
CA ALA A 112 -2.88 -4.14 20.11
C ALA A 112 -2.82 -2.65 20.47
N ALA A 113 -1.95 -1.87 19.81
CA ALA A 113 -1.82 -0.43 20.05
C ALA A 113 -2.74 0.41 19.15
N ALA A 114 -2.92 0.03 17.89
CA ALA A 114 -3.76 0.75 16.93
C ALA A 114 -4.22 -0.16 15.77
N PRO A 115 -5.34 0.17 15.09
CA PRO A 115 -5.72 -0.49 13.85
C PRO A 115 -4.55 -0.53 12.87
N THR A 116 -4.12 -1.75 12.51
CA THR A 116 -2.88 -1.99 11.78
C THR A 116 -3.17 -2.64 10.44
N MET A 117 -2.62 -2.07 9.38
CA MET A 117 -2.67 -2.62 8.03
C MET A 117 -1.33 -3.30 7.73
N MET A 118 -1.37 -4.53 7.24
CA MET A 118 -0.20 -5.26 6.75
C MET A 118 -0.27 -5.34 5.22
N VAL A 119 0.85 -5.09 4.54
CA VAL A 119 0.96 -5.18 3.08
C VAL A 119 2.09 -6.14 2.73
N GLY A 120 1.84 -7.12 1.87
CA GLY A 120 2.84 -8.11 1.45
C GLY A 120 2.46 -8.84 0.17
N ASP A 121 3.41 -9.49 -0.48
CA ASP A 121 3.23 -10.19 -1.77
C ASP A 121 3.49 -11.71 -1.69
N GLY A 122 4.09 -12.20 -0.60
CA GLY A 122 4.63 -13.55 -0.51
C GLY A 122 3.83 -14.51 0.37
N ILE A 123 3.95 -15.82 0.10
CA ILE A 123 3.36 -16.92 0.89
C ILE A 123 3.74 -16.79 2.38
N ASN A 124 4.97 -16.32 2.65
CA ASN A 124 5.50 -16.15 3.99
C ASN A 124 4.80 -15.05 4.79
N ASP A 125 4.11 -14.12 4.11
CA ASP A 125 3.40 -13.01 4.76
C ASP A 125 1.93 -13.33 5.02
N ALA A 126 1.40 -14.45 4.48
CA ALA A 126 0.01 -14.84 4.66
C ALA A 126 -0.44 -14.89 6.13
N PRO A 127 0.33 -15.48 7.07
CA PRO A 127 -0.03 -15.44 8.49
C PRO A 127 -0.04 -14.03 9.09
N ALA A 128 0.89 -13.16 8.67
CA ALA A 128 0.97 -11.78 9.15
C ALA A 128 -0.16 -10.90 8.57
N LEU A 129 -0.55 -11.15 7.32
CA LEU A 129 -1.72 -10.52 6.68
C LEU A 129 -3.00 -10.86 7.44
N ALA A 130 -3.20 -12.14 7.77
CA ALA A 130 -4.38 -12.60 8.53
C ALA A 130 -4.40 -12.07 9.98
N ALA A 131 -3.23 -11.84 10.58
CA ALA A 131 -3.11 -11.30 11.93
C ALA A 131 -3.45 -9.80 12.01
N ALA A 132 -3.34 -9.06 10.90
CA ALA A 132 -3.57 -7.62 10.87
C ALA A 132 -5.04 -7.23 11.17
N THR A 133 -5.31 -5.93 11.28
CA THR A 133 -6.70 -5.43 11.22
C THR A 133 -7.20 -5.46 9.79
N VAL A 134 -6.32 -5.16 8.83
CA VAL A 134 -6.58 -5.30 7.40
C VAL A 134 -5.31 -5.84 6.74
N GLY A 135 -5.40 -7.02 6.15
CA GLY A 135 -4.34 -7.61 5.32
C GLY A 135 -4.53 -7.20 3.86
N ILE A 136 -3.46 -6.69 3.22
CA ILE A 136 -3.44 -6.36 1.80
C ILE A 136 -2.38 -7.17 1.06
N ALA A 137 -2.82 -8.06 0.18
CA ALA A 137 -1.95 -8.83 -0.69
C ALA A 137 -1.65 -8.06 -1.98
N MET A 138 -0.39 -8.07 -2.41
CA MET A 138 0.10 -7.39 -3.61
C MET A 138 0.38 -8.38 -4.75
N GLY A 139 0.18 -7.92 -6.00
CA GLY A 139 0.71 -8.59 -7.18
C GLY A 139 0.13 -9.99 -7.46
N ALA A 140 -1.10 -10.27 -7.02
CA ALA A 140 -1.75 -11.59 -7.13
C ALA A 140 -2.00 -12.00 -8.60
N ARG A 141 -0.96 -12.47 -9.28
CA ARG A 141 -1.06 -13.24 -10.53
C ARG A 141 -1.14 -14.71 -10.16
N GLY A 142 -2.34 -15.17 -9.81
CA GLY A 142 -2.61 -16.54 -9.35
C GLY A 142 -2.94 -16.60 -7.86
N GLY A 143 -3.74 -17.60 -7.47
CA GLY A 143 -4.19 -17.82 -6.08
C GLY A 143 -3.04 -18.23 -5.17
N THR A 144 -2.32 -17.24 -4.64
CA THR A 144 -1.30 -17.44 -3.61
C THR A 144 -1.95 -17.51 -2.22
N ALA A 145 -1.30 -18.19 -1.27
CA ALA A 145 -1.75 -18.25 0.12
C ALA A 145 -2.00 -16.86 0.74
N SER A 146 -1.23 -15.85 0.31
CA SER A 146 -1.39 -14.45 0.73
C SER A 146 -2.69 -13.83 0.23
N SER A 147 -3.10 -14.16 -0.99
CA SER A 147 -4.35 -13.67 -1.58
C SER A 147 -5.58 -14.28 -0.92
N GLU A 148 -5.47 -15.52 -0.43
CA GLU A 148 -6.53 -16.17 0.35
C GLU A 148 -6.60 -15.66 1.80
N ALA A 149 -5.46 -15.27 2.36
CA ALA A 149 -5.37 -14.77 3.73
C ALA A 149 -5.67 -13.26 3.88
N ALA A 150 -5.59 -12.49 2.80
CA ALA A 150 -5.77 -11.04 2.83
C ALA A 150 -7.24 -10.61 2.65
N ASP A 151 -7.60 -9.48 3.26
CA ASP A 151 -8.92 -8.85 3.09
C ASP A 151 -9.03 -8.09 1.76
N VAL A 152 -7.89 -7.60 1.25
CA VAL A 152 -7.81 -6.82 0.01
C VAL A 152 -6.69 -7.38 -0.87
N VAL A 153 -6.96 -7.51 -2.16
CA VAL A 153 -5.98 -7.99 -3.15
C VAL A 153 -5.75 -6.91 -4.20
N VAL A 154 -4.51 -6.41 -4.28
CA VAL A 154 -4.05 -5.47 -5.30
C VAL A 154 -3.51 -6.25 -6.49
N LEU A 155 -4.22 -6.16 -7.62
CA LEU A 155 -3.89 -6.92 -8.84
C LEU A 155 -2.68 -6.36 -9.60
N THR A 156 -2.35 -5.09 -9.37
CA THR A 156 -1.20 -4.43 -10.01
C THR A 156 0.05 -4.59 -9.19
N ASP A 157 1.19 -4.61 -9.85
CA ASP A 157 2.51 -4.63 -9.20
C ASP A 157 2.98 -3.21 -8.81
N ARG A 158 2.07 -2.43 -8.21
CA ARG A 158 2.27 -1.03 -7.79
C ARG A 158 1.71 -0.86 -6.38
N LEU A 159 2.40 -0.13 -5.51
CA LEU A 159 2.02 0.18 -4.13
C LEU A 159 0.95 1.29 -4.06
N GLN A 160 0.90 2.19 -5.03
CA GLN A 160 -0.04 3.31 -5.04
C GLN A 160 -1.52 2.94 -4.73
N PRO A 161 -2.09 1.83 -5.25
CA PRO A 161 -3.47 1.43 -4.94
C PRO A 161 -3.74 1.19 -3.46
N VAL A 162 -2.72 0.90 -2.64
CA VAL A 162 -2.86 0.77 -1.19
C VAL A 162 -3.27 2.11 -0.57
N ALA A 163 -2.55 3.18 -0.93
CA ALA A 163 -2.88 4.53 -0.48
C ALA A 163 -4.26 4.98 -1.01
N ASP A 164 -4.57 4.63 -2.25
CA ASP A 164 -5.85 4.95 -2.88
C ASP A 164 -7.01 4.25 -2.16
N ALA A 165 -6.86 2.97 -1.82
CA ALA A 165 -7.85 2.21 -1.05
C ALA A 165 -8.10 2.83 0.32
N LEU A 166 -7.05 3.23 1.05
CA LEU A 166 -7.18 3.88 2.35
C LEU A 166 -7.92 5.23 2.24
N ARG A 167 -7.57 6.04 1.23
CA ARG A 167 -8.22 7.32 0.97
C ARG A 167 -9.69 7.17 0.63
N ILE A 168 -10.03 6.19 -0.21
CA ILE A 168 -11.42 5.85 -0.54
C ILE A 168 -12.16 5.40 0.73
N ALA A 169 -11.59 4.50 1.52
CA ALA A 169 -12.20 3.99 2.74
C ALA A 169 -12.51 5.11 3.75
N ARG A 170 -11.57 6.03 3.98
CA ARG A 170 -11.75 7.18 4.88
C ARG A 170 -12.86 8.11 4.41
N ARG A 171 -12.90 8.42 3.12
CA ARG A 171 -13.95 9.25 2.53
C ARG A 171 -15.32 8.58 2.64
N THR A 172 -15.42 7.31 2.29
CA THR A 172 -16.67 6.54 2.40
C THR A 172 -17.17 6.55 3.84
N ARG A 173 -16.28 6.34 4.81
CA ARG A 173 -16.63 6.43 6.24
C ARG A 173 -17.11 7.83 6.65
N ALA A 174 -16.47 8.89 6.17
CA ALA A 174 -16.91 10.26 6.45
C ALA A 174 -18.31 10.55 5.89
N ILE A 175 -18.59 10.14 4.66
CA ILE A 175 -19.92 10.29 4.02
C ILE A 175 -20.97 9.46 4.75
N ALA A 176 -20.64 8.24 5.15
CA ALA A 176 -21.53 7.37 5.93
C ALA A 176 -21.88 8.01 7.28
N LEU A 177 -20.88 8.49 8.03
CA LEU A 177 -21.11 9.16 9.30
C LEU A 177 -21.92 10.45 9.16
N GLN A 178 -21.68 11.24 8.11
CA GLN A 178 -22.50 12.41 7.81
C GLN A 178 -23.96 12.02 7.57
N SER A 179 -24.20 10.98 6.78
CA SER A 179 -25.55 10.48 6.45
C SER A 179 -26.28 9.99 7.71
N ILE A 180 -25.57 9.25 8.57
CA ILE A 180 -26.09 8.76 9.85
C ILE A 180 -26.47 9.93 10.76
N VAL A 181 -25.56 10.88 10.99
CA VAL A 181 -25.81 12.02 11.89
C VAL A 181 -26.98 12.88 11.39
N VAL A 182 -27.03 13.16 10.08
CA VAL A 182 -28.14 13.93 9.49
C VAL A 182 -29.45 13.16 9.62
N GLY A 183 -29.47 11.86 9.29
CA GLY A 183 -30.66 11.02 9.36
C GLY A 183 -31.23 10.91 10.78
N LEU A 184 -30.38 10.60 11.76
CA LEU A 184 -30.79 10.57 13.17
C LEU A 184 -31.23 11.95 13.67
N GLY A 185 -30.55 13.03 13.27
CA GLY A 185 -30.91 14.39 13.66
C GLY A 185 -32.29 14.80 13.15
N LEU A 186 -32.56 14.58 11.86
CA LEU A 186 -33.85 14.90 11.25
C LEU A 186 -34.98 14.04 11.82
N SER A 187 -34.74 12.73 11.98
CA SER A 187 -35.73 11.81 12.56
C SER A 187 -36.04 12.16 14.02
N GLY A 188 -35.02 12.50 14.81
CA GLY A 188 -35.18 12.97 16.19
C GLY A 188 -36.01 14.26 16.28
N ALA A 189 -35.72 15.24 15.42
CA ALA A 189 -36.48 16.49 15.36
C ALA A 189 -37.95 16.25 14.97
N ALA A 190 -38.20 15.38 13.98
CA ALA A 190 -39.55 15.00 13.56
C ALA A 190 -40.33 14.31 14.70
N MET A 191 -39.70 13.38 15.42
CA MET A 191 -40.32 12.71 16.57
C MET A 191 -40.68 13.69 17.70
N ILE A 192 -39.81 14.66 18.00
CA ILE A 192 -40.09 15.69 19.01
C ILE A 192 -41.30 16.55 18.59
N ALA A 193 -41.36 16.97 17.33
CA ALA A 193 -42.49 17.73 16.81
C ALA A 193 -43.81 16.94 16.83
N ALA A 194 -43.76 15.64 16.50
CA ALA A 194 -44.91 14.74 16.62
C ALA A 194 -45.36 14.57 18.08
N ALA A 195 -44.43 14.41 19.02
CA ALA A 195 -44.73 14.27 20.45
C ALA A 195 -45.38 15.53 21.05
N MET A 196 -45.03 16.72 20.55
CA MET A 196 -45.69 17.98 20.91
C MET A 196 -47.06 18.18 20.21
N GLY A 197 -47.50 17.23 19.39
CA GLY A 197 -48.78 17.27 18.69
C GLY A 197 -48.79 18.11 17.40
N HIS A 198 -47.62 18.56 16.92
CA HIS A 198 -47.54 19.37 15.69
C HIS A 198 -47.61 18.53 14.40
N ILE A 199 -47.36 17.23 14.48
CA ILE A 199 -47.36 16.33 13.33
C ILE A 199 -48.33 15.17 13.60
N THR A 200 -49.32 15.01 12.73
CA THR A 200 -50.23 13.86 12.76
C THR A 200 -49.60 12.64 12.09
N PRO A 201 -50.08 11.40 12.35
CA PRO A 201 -49.40 10.18 11.92
C PRO A 201 -49.16 10.07 10.40
N VAL A 202 -50.12 10.49 9.58
CA VAL A 202 -50.03 10.36 8.11
C VAL A 202 -48.98 11.30 7.49
N PRO A 203 -48.99 12.62 7.76
CA PRO A 203 -47.89 13.51 7.34
C PRO A 203 -46.52 13.13 7.93
N GLY A 204 -46.50 12.61 9.18
CA GLY A 204 -45.27 12.16 9.82
C GLY A 204 -44.62 11.00 9.07
N ALA A 205 -45.41 10.03 8.62
CA ALA A 205 -44.92 8.90 7.83
C ALA A 205 -44.31 9.36 6.49
N LEU A 206 -44.98 10.27 5.77
CA LEU A 206 -44.47 10.82 4.50
C LEU A 206 -43.17 11.61 4.70
N LEU A 207 -43.07 12.36 5.80
CA LEU A 207 -41.87 13.10 6.15
C LEU A 207 -40.69 12.17 6.46
N GLN A 208 -40.93 11.06 7.16
CA GLN A 208 -39.90 10.05 7.44
C GLN A 208 -39.35 9.42 6.15
N GLU A 209 -40.23 9.01 5.23
CA GLU A 209 -39.83 8.49 3.92
C GLU A 209 -38.97 9.51 3.15
N GLY A 210 -39.34 10.80 3.21
CA GLY A 210 -38.54 11.87 2.61
C GLY A 210 -37.13 12.02 3.21
N ILE A 211 -37.01 11.90 4.54
CA ILE A 211 -35.72 11.90 5.25
C ILE A 211 -34.88 10.71 4.78
N ASP A 212 -35.46 9.52 4.73
CA ASP A 212 -34.75 8.29 4.37
C ASP A 212 -34.21 8.38 2.93
N VAL A 213 -35.02 8.86 1.98
CA VAL A 213 -34.57 9.11 0.59
C VAL A 213 -33.43 10.12 0.54
N ALA A 214 -33.53 11.24 1.27
CA ALA A 214 -32.48 12.26 1.28
C ALA A 214 -31.15 11.72 1.85
N VAL A 215 -31.22 10.92 2.91
CA VAL A 215 -30.06 10.26 3.54
C VAL A 215 -29.43 9.25 2.58
N ILE A 216 -30.25 8.45 1.88
CA ILE A 216 -29.78 7.49 0.86
C ILE A 216 -29.05 8.23 -0.27
N VAL A 217 -29.65 9.31 -0.80
CA VAL A 217 -29.03 10.12 -1.87
C VAL A 217 -27.69 10.70 -1.41
N ASN A 218 -27.60 11.18 -0.16
CA ASN A 218 -26.33 11.65 0.38
C ASN A 218 -25.29 10.52 0.52
N ALA A 219 -25.70 9.32 0.95
CA ALA A 219 -24.82 8.17 1.07
C ALA A 219 -24.28 7.71 -0.30
N LEU A 220 -25.10 7.79 -1.36
CA LEU A 220 -24.70 7.44 -2.74
C LEU A 220 -23.57 8.32 -3.28
N ARG A 221 -23.34 9.52 -2.71
CA ARG A 221 -22.17 10.35 -3.04
C ARG A 221 -20.83 9.63 -2.80
N ALA A 222 -20.80 8.60 -1.95
CA ALA A 222 -19.62 7.76 -1.76
C ALA A 222 -19.21 6.98 -3.03
N LEU A 223 -20.15 6.75 -3.97
CA LEU A 223 -19.91 6.04 -5.23
C LEU A 223 -19.37 6.93 -6.36
N GLY A 224 -19.56 8.25 -6.27
CA GLY A 224 -19.38 9.17 -7.40
C GLY A 224 -17.95 9.39 -7.89
N ASP A 225 -16.93 9.12 -7.06
CA ASP A 225 -15.57 9.59 -7.32
C ASP A 225 -14.56 8.50 -7.67
N GLY A 226 -15.01 7.25 -7.89
CA GLY A 226 -14.16 6.18 -8.44
C GLY A 226 -13.68 6.42 -9.88
N ARG A 227 -13.98 7.59 -10.48
CA ARG A 227 -13.67 7.94 -11.87
C ARG A 227 -12.73 9.13 -12.06
N LEU A 228 -12.09 9.67 -11.02
CA LEU A 228 -11.21 10.84 -11.18
C LEU A 228 -9.78 10.50 -10.77
N GLU A 229 -8.96 10.09 -11.74
CA GLU A 229 -7.52 10.42 -11.91
C GLU A 229 -6.74 9.49 -12.87
N HIS A 230 -7.38 8.54 -13.58
CA HIS A 230 -6.65 7.69 -14.53
C HIS A 230 -6.28 8.35 -15.89
N ASP A 231 -6.53 9.64 -16.11
CA ASP A 231 -6.42 10.25 -17.45
C ASP A 231 -5.69 11.61 -17.54
N ARG A 232 -4.84 11.98 -16.56
CA ARG A 232 -4.05 13.24 -16.65
C ARG A 232 -2.55 13.08 -16.86
N ASN A 233 -1.98 11.87 -16.78
CA ASN A 233 -0.51 11.69 -16.95
C ASN A 233 -0.08 11.01 -18.26
N GLY A 234 -1.01 10.67 -19.16
CA GLY A 234 -0.69 10.10 -20.48
C GLY A 234 -0.39 11.12 -21.59
N ARG A 235 -0.31 12.42 -21.28
CA ARG A 235 -0.03 13.49 -22.25
C ARG A 235 1.06 14.45 -21.78
N ARG A 236 2.25 13.93 -21.52
CA ARG A 236 3.51 14.69 -21.71
C ARG A 236 4.56 13.74 -22.25
N SER A 237 4.47 13.54 -23.57
CA SER A 237 5.59 13.22 -24.47
C SER A 237 6.69 14.27 -24.37
#